data_AF-A0A7L4RG09-F1
#
_entry.id   AF-A0A7L4RG09-F1
#
_cell.length_a   1.000
_cell.length_b   1.000
_cell.length_c   1.000
_cell.angle_alpha   90.00
_cell.angle_beta   90.00
_cell.angle_gamma   90.00
#
_symmetry.space_group_name_H-M   'P 1'
#
loop_
_entity.id
_entity.type
_entity.pdbx_description
1 polymer ?
#
loop_
_entity_poly.entity_id
_entity_poly.type
_entity_poly.pdbx_seq_one_letter_code
_entity_poly.pdbx_strand_id
1 'polypeptide(L)'
;MKIEVLHSKGNEMEFVLKDATVAFANAIRRMGMSQVPVFAIDSVTFYENNSAVFDEYIANRLGLIPLTSEGAHKADEEVLLSLGAEGPKMVHSKELKSSTPKVKCVYDNIPIIKLGEDRGIRLEAKAKIGRGTEHAKFQAGIISYGYESNGKKNFKFMVESFGQVSPKTMLLKAAEGLKEKCDELNSQLKDV
;
A
#
# COMPACT_ATOMS: atom_id res chain seq x y z
N MET A 1 -23.05 13.66 -10.57
CA MET A 1 -21.72 13.58 -9.94
C MET A 1 -20.67 14.11 -10.90
N LYS A 2 -19.83 15.04 -10.46
CA LYS A 2 -18.70 15.58 -11.23
C LYS A 2 -17.46 15.65 -10.36
N ILE A 3 -16.28 15.40 -10.94
CA ILE A 3 -15.00 15.50 -10.25
C ILE A 3 -14.25 16.71 -10.83
N GLU A 4 -13.76 17.58 -9.96
CA GLU A 4 -12.89 18.71 -10.30
C GLU A 4 -11.56 18.54 -9.56
N VAL A 5 -10.46 18.35 -10.28
CA VAL A 5 -9.13 18.18 -9.69
C VAL A 5 -8.56 19.57 -9.39
N LEU A 6 -8.21 19.81 -8.13
CA LEU A 6 -7.62 21.07 -7.68
C LEU A 6 -6.09 21.01 -7.73
N HIS A 7 -5.52 19.93 -7.22
CA HIS A 7 -4.08 19.71 -7.14
C HIS A 7 -3.77 18.23 -7.36
N SER A 8 -2.69 17.94 -8.09
CA SER A 8 -2.20 16.59 -8.28
C SER A 8 -0.70 16.65 -8.47
N LYS A 9 0.07 16.20 -7.47
CA LYS A 9 1.53 16.26 -7.50
C LYS A 9 2.10 15.08 -6.73
N GLY A 10 2.92 14.28 -7.42
CA GLY A 10 3.58 13.12 -6.82
C GLY A 10 2.58 12.16 -6.20
N ASN A 11 2.70 11.97 -4.88
CA ASN A 11 1.85 11.07 -4.10
C ASN A 11 0.60 11.74 -3.53
N GLU A 12 0.34 13.00 -3.84
CA GLU A 12 -0.81 13.76 -3.32
C GLU A 12 -1.78 14.16 -4.43
N MET A 13 -3.07 14.09 -4.13
CA MET A 13 -4.14 14.55 -5.01
C MET A 13 -5.29 15.17 -4.20
N GLU A 14 -5.71 16.36 -4.60
CA GLU A 14 -6.90 17.04 -4.08
C GLU A 14 -7.93 17.21 -5.19
N PHE A 15 -9.19 16.88 -4.88
CA PHE A 15 -10.29 17.07 -5.82
C PHE A 15 -11.60 17.37 -5.09
N VAL A 16 -12.54 17.99 -5.80
CA VAL A 16 -13.91 18.22 -5.34
C VAL A 16 -14.84 17.26 -6.04
N LEU A 17 -15.61 16.51 -5.25
CA LEU A 17 -16.71 15.67 -5.72
C LEU A 17 -18.03 16.44 -5.56
N LYS A 18 -18.61 16.85 -6.68
CA LYS A 18 -19.89 17.59 -6.74
C LYS A 18 -21.07 16.64 -6.96
N ASP A 19 -22.22 17.00 -6.41
CA ASP A 19 -23.48 16.27 -6.52
C ASP A 19 -23.42 14.83 -6.01
N ALA A 20 -22.73 14.60 -4.88
CA ALA A 20 -22.65 13.30 -4.23
C ALA A 20 -23.40 13.27 -2.89
N THR A 21 -23.69 12.08 -2.39
CA THR A 21 -24.19 11.88 -1.03
C THR A 21 -23.04 11.65 -0.06
N VAL A 22 -23.26 11.93 1.22
CA VAL A 22 -22.29 11.61 2.29
C VAL A 22 -21.96 10.12 2.30
N ALA A 23 -22.96 9.27 2.08
CA ALA A 23 -22.78 7.82 2.01
C ALA A 23 -21.82 7.42 0.87
N PHE A 24 -21.99 8.01 -0.32
CA PHE A 24 -21.12 7.72 -1.46
C PHE A 24 -19.70 8.27 -1.27
N ALA A 25 -19.57 9.49 -0.74
CA ALA A 25 -18.26 10.06 -0.41
C ALA A 25 -17.49 9.20 0.60
N ASN A 26 -18.17 8.74 1.65
CA ASN A 26 -17.58 7.84 2.64
C ASN A 26 -17.27 6.45 2.05
N ALA A 27 -18.08 5.95 1.11
CA ALA A 27 -17.81 4.69 0.42
C ALA A 27 -16.49 4.77 -0.36
N ILE A 28 -16.29 5.82 -1.17
CA ILE A 28 -15.02 6.04 -1.89
C ILE A 28 -13.84 6.09 -0.92
N ARG A 29 -13.96 6.87 0.17
CA ARG A 29 -12.91 6.97 1.19
C ARG A 29 -12.55 5.61 1.78
N ARG A 30 -13.56 4.83 2.20
CA ARG A 30 -13.36 3.51 2.80
C ARG A 30 -12.78 2.52 1.80
N MET A 31 -13.28 2.50 0.57
CA MET A 31 -12.79 1.59 -0.47
C MET A 31 -11.34 1.90 -0.83
N GLY A 32 -10.99 3.18 -0.99
CA GLY A 32 -9.62 3.56 -1.31
C GLY A 32 -8.59 3.22 -0.23
N MET A 33 -8.96 3.28 1.05
CA MET A 33 -8.05 2.90 2.13
C MET A 33 -7.99 1.39 2.38
N SER A 34 -9.10 0.66 2.19
CA SER A 34 -9.22 -0.72 2.69
C SER A 34 -9.24 -1.79 1.61
N GLN A 35 -9.59 -1.45 0.37
CA GLN A 35 -9.83 -2.44 -0.70
C GLN A 35 -8.86 -2.35 -1.86
N VAL A 36 -7.98 -1.35 -1.88
CA VAL A 36 -6.97 -1.22 -2.93
C VAL A 36 -5.87 -2.27 -2.73
N PRO A 37 -5.68 -3.21 -3.67
CA PRO A 37 -4.67 -4.25 -3.54
C PRO A 37 -3.26 -3.69 -3.78
N VAL A 38 -2.34 -4.02 -2.87
CA VAL A 38 -0.91 -3.65 -2.94
C VAL A 38 -0.03 -4.82 -2.48
N PHE A 39 1.23 -4.82 -2.92
CA PHE A 39 2.25 -5.72 -2.41
C PHE A 39 2.75 -5.27 -1.04
N ALA A 40 2.91 -6.24 -0.15
CA ALA A 40 3.67 -6.10 1.08
C ALA A 40 4.36 -7.41 1.43
N ILE A 41 5.41 -7.35 2.24
CA ILE A 41 6.12 -8.53 2.73
C ILE A 41 5.19 -9.32 3.67
N ASP A 42 5.03 -10.61 3.38
CA ASP A 42 4.14 -11.51 4.09
C ASP A 42 4.84 -12.45 5.05
N SER A 43 5.92 -13.08 4.57
CA SER A 43 6.77 -13.93 5.39
C SER A 43 8.24 -13.60 5.17
N VAL A 44 9.04 -13.87 6.19
CA VAL A 44 10.49 -13.66 6.17
C VAL A 44 11.16 -14.91 6.72
N THR A 45 12.11 -15.44 5.96
CA THR A 45 12.97 -16.56 6.31
C THR A 45 14.36 -16.01 6.63
N PHE A 46 14.78 -16.10 7.88
CA PHE A 46 16.12 -15.74 8.30
C PHE A 46 17.06 -16.93 8.15
N TYR A 47 18.16 -16.74 7.43
CA TYR A 47 19.26 -17.70 7.38
C TYR A 47 20.32 -17.37 8.44
N GLU A 48 20.50 -16.09 8.71
CA GLU A 48 21.46 -15.59 9.68
C GLU A 48 20.95 -14.26 10.27
N ASN A 49 20.93 -14.16 11.59
CA ASN A 49 20.74 -12.90 12.31
C ASN A 49 21.55 -12.92 13.61
N ASN A 50 22.72 -12.29 13.61
CA ASN A 50 23.50 -12.06 14.83
C ASN A 50 23.43 -10.59 15.29
N SER A 51 22.43 -9.86 14.79
CA SER A 51 22.23 -8.44 15.11
C SER A 51 21.79 -8.25 16.56
N ALA A 52 21.61 -6.99 16.98
CA ALA A 52 21.13 -6.68 18.34
C ALA A 52 19.62 -6.88 18.52
N VAL A 53 18.90 -7.28 17.47
CA VAL A 53 17.44 -7.23 17.40
C VAL A 53 16.88 -8.57 16.93
N PHE A 54 15.78 -8.99 17.53
CA PHE A 54 15.10 -10.25 17.22
C PHE A 54 14.48 -10.26 15.81
N ASP A 55 14.37 -11.46 15.25
CA ASP A 55 13.84 -11.72 13.91
C ASP A 55 12.45 -11.12 13.72
N GLU A 56 11.55 -11.26 14.69
CA GLU A 56 10.17 -10.80 14.62
C GLU A 56 10.07 -9.28 14.51
N TYR A 57 10.96 -8.56 15.18
CA TYR A 57 11.00 -7.10 15.11
C TYR A 57 11.48 -6.63 13.73
N ILE A 58 12.49 -7.31 13.16
CA ILE A 58 12.98 -7.02 11.81
C ILE A 58 11.89 -7.36 10.79
N ALA A 59 11.26 -8.54 10.90
CA ALA A 59 10.16 -8.97 10.03
C ALA A 59 8.98 -7.99 10.06
N ASN A 60 8.60 -7.49 11.24
CA ASN A 60 7.56 -6.47 11.37
C ASN A 60 7.94 -5.17 10.64
N ARG A 61 9.19 -4.72 10.76
CA ARG A 61 9.67 -3.53 10.03
C ARG A 61 9.65 -3.74 8.53
N LEU A 62 10.13 -4.89 8.06
CA LEU A 62 10.10 -5.26 6.64
C LEU A 62 8.67 -5.29 6.10
N GLY A 63 7.72 -5.82 6.88
CA GLY A 63 6.30 -5.84 6.54
C GLY A 63 5.71 -4.46 6.26
N LEU A 64 6.24 -3.40 6.88
CA LEU A 64 5.75 -2.03 6.72
C LEU A 64 6.49 -1.22 5.64
N ILE A 65 7.48 -1.79 4.96
CA ILE A 65 8.17 -1.12 3.86
C ILE A 65 7.25 -1.13 2.62
N PRO A 66 6.89 0.05 2.07
CA PRO A 66 6.03 0.12 0.90
C PRO A 66 6.76 -0.43 -0.34
N LEU A 67 6.10 -1.35 -1.06
CA LEU A 67 6.56 -1.94 -2.31
C LEU A 67 5.76 -1.40 -3.51
N THR A 68 6.44 -1.13 -4.63
CA THR A 68 5.79 -0.72 -5.87
C THR A 68 4.79 -1.78 -6.33
N SER A 69 3.57 -1.33 -6.62
CA SER A 69 2.41 -2.17 -6.93
C SER A 69 1.66 -1.64 -8.16
N GLU A 70 2.37 -0.90 -9.02
CA GLU A 70 1.81 -0.37 -10.25
C GLU A 70 1.72 -1.44 -11.34
N GLY A 71 0.55 -1.50 -11.97
CA GLY A 71 0.27 -2.43 -13.06
C GLY A 71 -0.76 -3.50 -12.70
N ALA A 72 -0.98 -4.38 -13.68
CA ALA A 72 -1.81 -5.56 -13.52
C ALA A 72 -0.94 -6.69 -12.94
N HIS A 73 -1.41 -7.26 -11.85
CA HIS A 73 -0.76 -8.35 -11.14
C HIS A 73 -1.76 -9.46 -10.90
N LYS A 74 -1.27 -10.70 -10.86
CA LYS A 74 -2.13 -11.84 -10.55
C LYS A 74 -2.34 -11.94 -9.04
N ALA A 75 -3.50 -12.45 -8.63
CA ALA A 75 -3.83 -12.57 -7.21
C ALA A 75 -2.88 -13.52 -6.45
N ASP A 76 -2.32 -14.51 -7.15
CA ASP A 76 -1.36 -15.50 -6.67
C ASP A 76 0.10 -15.16 -6.97
N GLU A 77 0.38 -13.92 -7.42
CA GLU A 77 1.74 -13.49 -7.71
C GLU A 77 2.54 -13.30 -6.41
N GLU A 78 3.68 -13.99 -6.34
CA GLU A 78 4.60 -13.93 -5.21
C GLU A 78 5.95 -13.40 -5.68
N VAL A 79 6.50 -12.43 -4.94
CA VAL A 79 7.79 -11.80 -5.24
C VAL A 79 8.75 -12.06 -4.10
N LEU A 80 9.94 -12.56 -4.43
CA LEU A 80 11.00 -12.78 -3.46
C LEU A 80 11.89 -11.55 -3.37
N LEU A 81 12.23 -11.14 -2.15
CA LEU A 81 13.20 -10.09 -1.86
C LEU A 81 14.29 -10.68 -0.96
N SER A 82 15.54 -10.46 -1.32
CA SER A 82 16.69 -10.94 -0.55
C SER A 82 17.44 -9.77 0.09
N LEU A 83 17.93 -9.98 1.31
CA LEU A 83 18.78 -9.01 1.99
C LEU A 83 19.96 -9.73 2.63
N GLY A 84 21.16 -9.26 2.31
CA GLY A 84 22.41 -9.70 2.88
C GLY A 84 23.28 -8.49 3.23
N ALA A 85 23.66 -8.36 4.49
CA ALA A 85 24.41 -7.21 4.97
C ALA A 85 25.30 -7.57 6.16
N GLU A 86 26.52 -7.02 6.17
CA GLU A 86 27.46 -7.09 7.29
C GLU A 86 27.81 -5.67 7.74
N GLY A 87 28.02 -5.49 9.04
CA GLY A 87 28.40 -4.22 9.66
C GLY A 87 29.91 -3.95 9.67
N PRO A 88 30.33 -2.79 10.18
CA PRO A 88 29.50 -1.75 10.79
C PRO A 88 28.81 -0.85 9.75
N LYS A 89 27.48 -0.92 9.66
CA LYS A 89 26.69 -0.05 8.75
C LYS A 89 25.22 0.06 9.16
N MET A 90 24.56 1.12 8.70
CA MET A 90 23.10 1.19 8.70
C MET A 90 22.58 0.47 7.44
N VAL A 91 21.71 -0.51 7.63
CA VAL A 91 21.00 -1.19 6.54
C VAL A 91 19.72 -0.42 6.25
N HIS A 92 19.50 -0.08 4.99
CA HIS A 92 18.32 0.62 4.51
C HIS A 92 17.47 -0.29 3.58
N SER A 93 16.36 0.24 3.08
CA SER A 93 15.46 -0.46 2.17
C SER A 93 16.08 -0.74 0.79
N LYS A 94 17.03 0.08 0.32
CA LYS A 94 17.76 -0.18 -0.95
C LYS A 94 18.56 -1.49 -0.94
N GLU A 95 18.91 -2.02 0.23
CA GLU A 95 19.60 -3.30 0.36
C GLU A 95 18.67 -4.50 0.14
N LEU A 96 17.33 -4.34 0.16
CA LEU A 96 16.40 -5.37 -0.29
C LEU A 96 16.40 -5.49 -1.81
N LYS A 97 16.93 -6.60 -2.31
CA LYS A 97 16.97 -6.92 -3.74
C LYS A 97 15.78 -7.77 -4.12
N SER A 98 14.90 -7.22 -4.95
CA SER A 98 13.76 -7.95 -5.50
C SER A 98 14.17 -8.88 -6.64
N SER A 99 13.47 -10.00 -6.79
CA SER A 99 13.57 -10.90 -7.94
C SER A 99 13.03 -10.28 -9.23
N THR A 100 12.23 -9.20 -9.15
CA THR A 100 11.66 -8.49 -10.29
C THR A 100 11.77 -6.97 -10.14
N PRO A 101 12.12 -6.22 -11.20
CA PRO A 101 12.19 -4.77 -11.13
C PRO A 101 10.83 -4.09 -10.94
N LYS A 102 9.72 -4.80 -11.14
CA LYS A 102 8.35 -4.26 -11.03
C LYS A 102 7.90 -4.05 -9.58
N VAL A 103 8.37 -4.88 -8.67
CA VAL A 103 7.97 -4.88 -7.25
C VAL A 103 9.23 -4.70 -6.42
N LYS A 104 9.53 -3.45 -6.06
CA LYS A 104 10.71 -3.05 -5.29
C LYS A 104 10.33 -2.05 -4.22
N CYS A 105 11.24 -1.75 -3.29
CA CYS A 105 11.01 -0.71 -2.30
C CYS A 105 10.74 0.64 -3.00
N VAL A 106 9.69 1.34 -2.55
CA VAL A 106 9.32 2.66 -3.09
C VAL A 106 10.37 3.70 -2.71
N TYR A 107 10.86 3.62 -1.47
CA TYR A 107 11.87 4.52 -0.93
C TYR A 107 13.13 3.72 -0.61
N ASP A 108 14.29 4.26 -0.96
CA ASP A 108 15.60 3.59 -0.83
C ASP A 108 16.27 3.80 0.54
N ASN A 109 15.84 4.82 1.29
CA ASN A 109 16.52 5.29 2.50
C ASN A 109 15.79 4.92 3.80
N ILE A 110 14.78 4.05 3.79
CA ILE A 110 14.09 3.63 5.02
C ILE A 110 15.08 2.81 5.86
N PRO A 111 15.43 3.24 7.08
CA PRO A 111 16.35 2.48 7.92
C PRO A 111 15.66 1.18 8.39
N ILE A 112 16.38 0.07 8.34
CA ILE A 112 15.91 -1.25 8.80
C ILE A 112 16.59 -1.61 10.11
N ILE A 113 17.92 -1.63 10.13
CA ILE A 113 18.70 -1.99 11.30
C ILE A 113 20.12 -1.42 11.21
N LYS A 114 20.68 -1.06 12.37
CA LYS A 114 22.10 -0.73 12.50
C LYS A 114 22.87 -1.99 12.91
N LEU A 115 23.84 -2.39 12.10
CA LEU A 115 24.75 -3.49 12.40
C LEU A 115 26.04 -2.94 13.00
N GLY A 116 26.50 -3.56 14.08
CA GLY A 116 27.82 -3.31 14.66
C GLY A 116 28.93 -4.05 13.91
N GLU A 117 30.16 -3.94 14.39
CA GLU A 117 31.30 -4.74 13.88
C GLU A 117 31.00 -6.23 14.02
N ASP A 118 31.42 -7.01 13.02
CA ASP A 118 31.24 -8.47 12.93
C ASP A 118 29.80 -8.98 13.06
N ARG A 119 28.81 -8.08 12.86
CA ARG A 119 27.40 -8.45 12.81
C ARG A 119 26.87 -8.48 11.39
N GLY A 120 26.22 -9.58 11.02
CA GLY A 120 25.58 -9.84 9.76
C GLY A 120 24.09 -10.20 9.88
N ILE A 121 23.40 -10.00 8.77
CA ILE A 121 22.03 -10.46 8.57
C ILE A 121 21.88 -11.00 7.15
N ARG A 122 21.26 -12.16 7.03
CA ARG A 122 20.91 -12.80 5.76
C ARG A 122 19.50 -13.35 5.83
N LEU A 123 18.63 -12.86 4.96
CA LEU A 123 17.22 -13.24 4.92
C LEU A 123 16.67 -13.24 3.51
N GLU A 124 15.58 -13.97 3.35
CA GLU A 124 14.68 -13.92 2.19
C GLU A 124 13.27 -13.58 2.66
N ALA A 125 12.63 -12.64 1.98
CA ALA A 125 11.29 -12.17 2.27
C ALA A 125 10.38 -12.45 1.07
N LYS A 126 9.17 -12.91 1.34
CA LYS A 126 8.17 -13.20 0.32
C LYS A 126 7.07 -12.16 0.40
N ALA A 127 6.88 -11.42 -0.68
CA ALA A 127 5.82 -10.44 -0.84
C ALA A 127 4.66 -11.02 -1.63
N LYS A 128 3.44 -10.67 -1.22
CA LYS A 128 2.19 -11.02 -1.90
C LYS A 128 1.28 -9.81 -2.01
N ILE A 129 0.26 -9.92 -2.83
CA ILE A 129 -0.82 -8.94 -2.87
C ILE A 129 -1.79 -9.19 -1.73
N GLY A 130 -2.21 -8.12 -1.08
CA GLY A 130 -3.30 -8.14 -0.11
C GLY A 130 -4.04 -6.81 -0.06
N ARG A 131 -5.08 -6.75 0.76
CA ARG A 131 -5.91 -5.55 0.96
C ARG A 131 -5.80 -5.04 2.39
N GLY A 132 -5.99 -3.73 2.58
CA GLY A 132 -5.96 -3.09 3.90
C GLY A 132 -6.99 -3.66 4.90
N THR A 133 -8.04 -4.34 4.44
CA THR A 133 -8.96 -5.10 5.30
C THR A 133 -8.34 -6.33 5.94
N GLU A 134 -7.30 -6.91 5.35
CA GLU A 134 -6.63 -8.11 5.88
C GLU A 134 -5.57 -7.74 6.90
N HIS A 135 -4.76 -6.72 6.59
CA HIS A 135 -3.70 -6.23 7.48
C HIS A 135 -3.32 -4.79 7.11
N ALA A 136 -2.93 -3.99 8.11
CA ALA A 136 -2.56 -2.58 7.91
C ALA A 136 -1.40 -2.38 6.91
N LYS A 137 -0.50 -3.38 6.80
CA LYS A 137 0.61 -3.37 5.83
C LYS A 137 0.17 -3.27 4.35
N PHE A 138 -1.07 -3.64 4.07
CA PHE A 138 -1.66 -3.57 2.73
C PHE A 138 -2.48 -2.29 2.50
N GLN A 139 -2.42 -1.31 3.39
CA GLN A 139 -3.05 -0.02 3.16
C GLN A 139 -2.19 0.81 2.19
N ALA A 140 -2.77 1.23 1.07
CA ALA A 140 -2.06 1.94 -0.01
C ALA A 140 -1.79 3.43 0.27
N GLY A 141 -2.50 4.02 1.23
CA GLY A 141 -2.46 5.46 1.50
C GLY A 141 -3.58 5.92 2.44
N ILE A 142 -3.75 7.23 2.54
CA ILE A 142 -4.75 7.89 3.37
C ILE A 142 -5.68 8.71 2.47
N ILE A 143 -6.98 8.61 2.77
CA ILE A 143 -7.99 9.43 2.11
C ILE A 143 -8.82 10.11 3.19
N SER A 144 -8.92 11.43 3.11
CA SER A 144 -9.83 12.23 3.92
C SER A 144 -10.75 13.05 3.03
N TYR A 145 -11.90 13.45 3.56
CA TYR A 145 -12.77 14.40 2.90
C TYR A 145 -13.48 15.30 3.92
N GLY A 146 -13.87 16.50 3.47
CA GLY A 146 -14.69 17.45 4.22
C GLY A 146 -15.74 18.10 3.32
N TYR A 147 -16.71 18.79 3.92
CA TYR A 147 -17.64 19.62 3.17
C TYR A 147 -16.89 20.79 2.54
N GLU A 148 -17.22 21.10 1.29
CA GLU A 148 -16.85 22.38 0.70
C GLU A 148 -17.72 23.49 1.34
N SER A 149 -17.10 24.58 1.79
CA SER A 149 -17.69 25.61 2.68
C SER A 149 -19.05 26.18 2.26
N ASN A 150 -19.48 25.98 1.01
CA ASN A 150 -20.66 26.58 0.41
C ASN A 150 -21.77 25.61 -0.05
N GLY A 151 -21.72 24.29 0.23
CA GLY A 151 -22.72 23.38 -0.33
C GLY A 151 -22.99 22.06 0.41
N LYS A 152 -24.25 21.82 0.77
CA LYS A 152 -24.78 20.47 1.03
C LYS A 152 -24.77 19.72 -0.30
N LYS A 153 -23.73 18.92 -0.59
CA LYS A 153 -23.52 17.94 -1.70
C LYS A 153 -22.14 18.01 -2.39
N ASN A 154 -21.28 18.94 -1.98
CA ASN A 154 -19.90 19.02 -2.47
C ASN A 154 -18.91 18.60 -1.40
N PHE A 155 -17.97 17.73 -1.75
CA PHE A 155 -16.95 17.21 -0.84
C PHE A 155 -15.56 17.44 -1.39
N LYS A 156 -14.71 18.12 -0.61
CA LYS A 156 -13.28 18.25 -0.90
C LYS A 156 -12.57 17.00 -0.37
N PHE A 157 -11.92 16.25 -1.25
CA PHE A 157 -11.10 15.10 -0.92
C PHE A 157 -9.62 15.48 -0.90
N MET A 158 -8.88 14.90 0.04
CA MET A 158 -7.42 14.90 0.07
C MET A 158 -6.95 13.44 0.11
N VAL A 159 -6.12 13.09 -0.86
CA VAL A 159 -5.64 11.73 -1.10
C VAL A 159 -4.12 11.76 -1.07
N GLU A 160 -3.53 10.95 -0.20
CA GLU A 160 -2.08 10.77 -0.11
C GLU A 160 -1.74 9.29 -0.22
N SER A 161 -0.96 8.93 -1.23
CA SER A 161 -0.45 7.57 -1.41
C SER A 161 0.85 7.38 -0.64
N PHE A 162 1.09 6.17 -0.13
CA PHE A 162 2.40 5.80 0.40
C PHE A 162 3.44 5.55 -0.71
N GLY A 163 3.03 5.66 -1.99
CA GLY A 163 3.87 5.54 -3.18
C GLY A 163 3.86 4.13 -3.80
N GLN A 164 3.13 3.18 -3.21
CA GLN A 164 2.92 1.84 -3.78
C GLN A 164 2.14 1.90 -5.10
N VAL A 165 1.20 2.85 -5.20
CA VAL A 165 0.38 3.15 -6.39
C VAL A 165 0.12 4.65 -6.49
N SER A 166 -0.04 5.22 -7.69
CA SER A 166 -0.44 6.63 -7.79
C SER A 166 -1.81 6.92 -7.12
N PRO A 167 -2.07 8.16 -6.62
CA PRO A 167 -3.37 8.54 -6.06
C PRO A 167 -4.55 8.31 -7.03
N LYS A 168 -4.32 8.58 -8.32
CA LYS A 168 -5.30 8.33 -9.37
C LYS A 168 -5.63 6.84 -9.48
N THR A 169 -4.61 5.99 -9.53
CA THR A 169 -4.78 4.53 -9.58
C THR A 169 -5.50 4.03 -8.33
N MET A 170 -5.19 4.58 -7.15
CA MET A 170 -5.85 4.23 -5.90
C MET A 170 -7.36 4.51 -5.95
N LEU A 171 -7.77 5.68 -6.46
CA LEU A 171 -9.18 6.03 -6.62
C LEU A 171 -9.89 5.18 -7.69
N LEU A 172 -9.19 4.86 -8.80
CA LEU A 172 -9.73 3.98 -9.85
C LEU A 172 -10.00 2.58 -9.29
N LYS A 173 -9.01 1.97 -8.63
CA LYS A 173 -9.16 0.65 -7.99
C LYS A 173 -10.23 0.66 -6.89
N ALA A 174 -10.39 1.77 -6.17
CA ALA A 174 -11.47 1.93 -5.19
C ALA A 174 -12.86 1.89 -5.83
N ALA A 175 -13.03 2.54 -6.98
CA ALA A 175 -14.28 2.54 -7.74
C ALA A 175 -14.56 1.16 -8.36
N GLU A 176 -13.53 0.51 -8.91
CA GLU A 176 -13.61 -0.87 -9.43
C GLU A 176 -14.06 -1.83 -8.34
N GLY A 177 -13.42 -1.80 -7.16
CA GLY A 177 -13.82 -2.66 -6.04
C GLY A 177 -15.24 -2.38 -5.55
N LEU A 178 -15.74 -1.15 -5.66
CA LEU A 178 -17.13 -0.84 -5.31
C LEU A 178 -18.10 -1.46 -6.32
N LYS A 179 -17.75 -1.40 -7.61
CA LYS A 179 -18.51 -2.04 -8.68
C LYS A 179 -18.56 -3.55 -8.51
N GLU A 180 -17.42 -4.19 -8.26
CA GLU A 180 -17.32 -5.64 -8.02
C GLU A 180 -18.28 -6.09 -6.91
N LYS A 181 -18.30 -5.39 -5.78
CA LYS A 181 -19.22 -5.70 -4.66
C LYS A 181 -20.70 -5.54 -5.01
N CYS A 182 -21.04 -4.55 -5.84
CA CYS A 182 -22.41 -4.40 -6.33
C CYS A 182 -22.79 -5.54 -7.29
N ASP A 183 -21.86 -5.97 -8.15
CA ASP A 183 -22.08 -7.08 -9.08
C ASP A 183 -22.21 -8.42 -8.33
N GLU A 184 -21.39 -8.67 -7.31
CA GLU A 184 -21.49 -9.82 -6.40
C GLU A 184 -22.86 -9.89 -5.72
N LEU A 185 -23.31 -8.77 -5.13
CA LEU A 185 -24.62 -8.66 -4.50
C LEU A 185 -25.75 -8.98 -5.49
N ASN A 186 -25.67 -8.40 -6.70
CA ASN A 186 -26.67 -8.65 -7.75
C ASN A 186 -26.69 -10.11 -8.19
N SER A 187 -25.54 -10.79 -8.25
CA SER A 187 -25.48 -12.21 -8.59
C SER A 187 -26.16 -13.05 -7.51
N GLN A 188 -25.81 -12.81 -6.24
CA GLN A 188 -26.38 -13.56 -5.12
C GLN A 188 -27.89 -13.39 -5.01
N LEU A 189 -28.41 -12.19 -5.30
CA LEU A 189 -29.85 -11.92 -5.29
C LEU A 189 -30.61 -12.57 -6.46
N LYS A 190 -29.95 -13.00 -7.54
CA LYS A 190 -30.58 -13.74 -8.63
C LYS A 190 -30.77 -15.22 -8.31
N ASP A 191 -29.96 -15.74 -7.38
CA ASP A 191 -29.97 -17.14 -6.96
C ASP A 191 -30.91 -17.40 -5.77
N VAL A 192 -31.56 -16.34 -5.25
CA VAL A 192 -32.57 -16.37 -4.17
C VAL A 192 -33.97 -16.26 -4.77
#